data_AF-A0A9E1QXX3-F1
#
_entry.id   AF-A0A9E1QXX3-F1
#
_cell.length_a   1.000
_cell.length_b   1.000
_cell.length_c   1.000
_cell.angle_alpha   90.00
_cell.angle_beta   90.00
_cell.angle_gamma   90.00
#
_symmetry.space_group_name_H-M   'P 1'
#
loop_
_entity.id
_entity.type
_entity.pdbx_description
1 polymer ?
#
loop_
_entity_poly.entity_id
_entity_poly.type
_entity_poly.pdbx_seq_one_letter_code
_entity_poly.pdbx_strand_id
1 'polypeptide(L)'
;SAIINSITIDTNIESGNSELNDLFKSGGMFGMMNTIWLVISAMVFGGVMESIGALKTITTSLLNLGKSTFSLFASTAGSCLAINLTTSDQYLAIVIPGKMYEKAFKEKNLAPENLSRTLEDTGTVTSVLIPWNSCGAYQSGVLGVSVIDYFFYAIFNWLSFFMTLLVAGLNYKIKKLEIKKA
;
A
#
# COMPACT_ATOMS: atom_id res chain seq x y z
N SER A 1 -9.52 24.19 23.77
CA SER A 1 -10.02 24.67 22.47
C SER A 1 -8.91 24.71 21.41
N ALA A 2 -7.78 25.37 21.66
CA ALA A 2 -6.66 25.48 20.71
C ALA A 2 -6.15 24.13 20.14
N ILE A 3 -6.01 23.09 20.97
CA ILE A 3 -5.59 21.75 20.52
C ILE A 3 -6.61 21.14 19.54
N ILE A 4 -7.90 21.22 19.87
CA ILE A 4 -8.97 20.69 19.01
C ILE A 4 -9.00 21.45 17.68
N ASN A 5 -8.88 22.78 17.72
CA ASN A 5 -8.86 23.58 16.51
C ASN A 5 -7.64 23.28 15.63
N SER A 6 -6.46 23.08 16.23
CA SER A 6 -5.22 22.72 15.51
C SER A 6 -5.29 21.37 14.82
N ILE A 7 -6.09 20.45 15.34
CA ILE A 7 -6.31 19.14 14.72
C ILE A 7 -7.42 19.22 13.67
N THR A 8 -8.47 19.99 13.91
CA THR A 8 -9.71 19.89 13.13
C THR A 8 -9.78 20.86 11.94
N ILE A 9 -9.33 22.09 12.13
CA ILE A 9 -9.53 23.21 11.19
C ILE A 9 -8.21 23.87 10.81
N ASP A 10 -8.27 24.81 9.87
CA ASP A 10 -7.12 25.63 9.49
C ASP A 10 -6.53 26.33 10.72
N THR A 11 -5.21 26.23 10.85
CA THR A 11 -4.43 26.93 11.86
C THR A 11 -3.23 27.63 11.25
N ASN A 12 -2.94 28.80 11.80
CA ASN A 12 -1.80 29.63 11.45
C ASN A 12 -1.30 30.27 12.75
N ILE A 13 -0.05 29.98 13.12
CA ILE A 13 0.59 30.53 14.32
C ILE A 13 1.66 31.51 13.86
N GLU A 14 1.48 32.79 14.16
CA GLU A 14 2.47 33.81 13.88
C GLU A 14 3.64 33.72 14.88
N SER A 15 4.81 33.35 14.38
CA SER A 15 6.05 33.15 15.14
C SER A 15 7.05 34.31 15.02
N GLY A 16 6.73 35.33 14.21
CA GLY A 16 7.62 36.45 13.89
C GLY A 16 8.70 36.14 12.84
N ASN A 17 8.83 34.89 12.39
CA ASN A 17 9.68 34.45 11.28
C ASN A 17 8.80 33.87 10.15
N SER A 18 8.97 34.36 8.93
CA SER A 18 8.15 33.93 7.77
C SER A 18 8.28 32.45 7.43
N GLU A 19 9.48 31.87 7.56
CA GLU A 19 9.70 30.44 7.27
C GLU A 19 9.02 29.54 8.31
N LEU A 20 9.05 29.95 9.59
CA LEU A 20 8.39 29.22 10.66
C LEU A 20 6.86 29.34 10.58
N ASN A 21 6.34 30.46 10.09
CA ASN A 21 4.90 30.63 9.87
C ASN A 21 4.35 29.63 8.84
N ASP A 22 5.11 29.34 7.78
CA ASP A 22 4.73 28.33 6.79
C ASP A 22 4.73 26.91 7.38
N LEU A 23 5.69 26.61 8.26
CA LEU A 23 5.74 25.35 9.03
C LEU A 23 4.59 25.20 10.03
N PHE A 24 4.12 26.30 10.61
CA PHE A 24 3.01 26.30 11.57
C PHE A 24 1.63 26.45 10.92
N LYS A 25 1.58 26.50 9.59
CA LYS A 25 0.33 26.48 8.83
C LYS A 25 -0.10 25.05 8.57
N SER A 26 -1.30 24.69 9.03
CA SER A 26 -1.89 23.37 8.78
C SER A 26 -3.37 23.50 8.47
N GLY A 27 -3.84 22.70 7.51
CA GLY A 27 -5.25 22.59 7.18
C GLY A 27 -6.07 21.70 8.12
N GLY A 28 -5.39 21.03 9.07
CA GLY A 28 -6.02 20.05 9.95
C GLY A 28 -6.75 18.93 9.18
N MET A 29 -7.71 18.30 9.84
CA MET A 29 -8.57 17.29 9.22
C MET A 29 -9.41 17.86 8.07
N PHE A 30 -9.80 19.13 8.13
CA PHE A 30 -10.56 19.78 7.07
C PHE A 30 -9.79 19.84 5.74
N GLY A 31 -8.49 20.17 5.78
CA GLY A 31 -7.62 20.17 4.61
C GLY A 31 -7.40 18.78 3.99
N MET A 32 -7.63 17.70 4.76
CA MET A 32 -7.53 16.32 4.29
C MET A 32 -8.84 15.75 3.73
N MET A 33 -9.93 16.54 3.72
CA MET A 33 -11.27 16.05 3.38
C MET A 33 -11.34 15.42 1.97
N ASN A 34 -10.62 15.96 0.99
CA ASN A 34 -10.54 15.38 -0.35
C ASN A 34 -9.95 13.95 -0.34
N THR A 35 -8.89 13.73 0.43
CA THR A 35 -8.28 12.40 0.60
C THR A 35 -9.24 11.44 1.30
N ILE A 36 -9.94 11.91 2.33
CA ILE A 36 -10.93 11.12 3.07
C ILE A 36 -12.06 10.67 2.14
N TRP A 37 -12.60 11.57 1.31
CA TRP A 37 -13.62 11.23 0.32
C TRP A 37 -13.16 10.14 -0.65
N LEU A 38 -11.93 10.26 -1.15
CA LEU A 38 -11.36 9.26 -2.05
C LEU A 38 -11.28 7.88 -1.38
N VAL A 39 -10.82 7.81 -0.13
CA VAL A 39 -10.75 6.56 0.64
C VAL A 39 -12.13 5.94 0.86
N ILE A 40 -13.13 6.74 1.22
CA ILE A 40 -14.51 6.25 1.40
C ILE A 40 -15.05 5.68 0.08
N SER A 41 -14.88 6.40 -1.03
CA SER A 41 -15.31 5.93 -2.36
C SER A 41 -14.62 4.63 -2.74
N ALA A 42 -13.32 4.51 -2.48
CA ALA A 42 -12.56 3.30 -2.77
C ALA A 42 -12.97 2.10 -1.90
N MET A 43 -13.22 2.31 -0.60
CA MET A 43 -13.72 1.24 0.28
C MET A 43 -15.08 0.71 -0.17
N VAL A 44 -16.00 1.59 -0.59
CA VAL A 44 -17.30 1.20 -1.16
C VAL A 44 -17.11 0.37 -2.42
N PHE A 45 -16.25 0.81 -3.33
CA PHE A 45 -15.91 0.07 -4.55
C PHE A 45 -15.34 -1.33 -4.24
N GLY A 46 -14.39 -1.40 -3.30
CA GLY A 46 -13.82 -2.67 -2.82
C GLY A 46 -14.86 -3.63 -2.25
N GLY A 47 -15.78 -3.12 -1.43
CA GLY A 47 -16.86 -3.91 -0.86
C GLY A 47 -17.82 -4.47 -1.91
N VAL A 48 -18.14 -3.69 -2.94
CA VAL A 48 -18.95 -4.15 -4.09
C VAL A 48 -18.21 -5.22 -4.86
N MET A 49 -16.94 -5.02 -5.19
CA MET A 49 -16.13 -6.00 -5.93
C MET A 49 -15.98 -7.35 -5.21
N GLU A 50 -15.87 -7.34 -3.87
CA GLU A 50 -15.87 -8.54 -3.04
C GLU A 50 -17.24 -9.25 -3.10
N SER A 51 -18.32 -8.47 -2.94
CA SER A 51 -19.70 -9.00 -2.90
C SER A 51 -20.11 -9.66 -4.21
N ILE A 52 -19.67 -9.14 -5.36
CA ILE A 52 -19.94 -9.73 -6.69
C ILE A 52 -18.98 -10.88 -7.05
N GLY A 53 -17.97 -11.16 -6.21
CA GLY A 53 -16.97 -12.20 -6.49
C GLY A 53 -16.01 -11.89 -7.63
N ALA A 54 -15.96 -10.64 -8.10
CA ALA A 54 -15.05 -10.20 -9.15
C ALA A 54 -13.59 -10.33 -8.69
N LEU A 55 -13.31 -9.97 -7.43
CA LEU A 55 -12.00 -10.14 -6.81
C LEU A 55 -11.56 -11.60 -6.93
N LYS A 56 -12.36 -12.55 -6.42
CA LYS A 56 -12.10 -13.99 -6.47
C LYS A 56 -11.86 -14.52 -7.89
N THR A 57 -12.54 -13.96 -8.89
CA THR A 57 -12.36 -14.35 -10.31
C THR A 57 -11.01 -13.89 -10.84
N ILE A 58 -10.63 -12.63 -10.59
CA ILE A 58 -9.30 -12.08 -10.92
C ILE A 58 -8.22 -12.90 -10.21
N THR A 59 -8.45 -13.23 -8.94
CA THR A 59 -7.57 -14.07 -8.12
C THR A 59 -7.26 -15.43 -8.73
N THR A 60 -8.31 -16.14 -9.13
CA THR A 60 -8.21 -17.53 -9.56
C THR A 60 -7.45 -17.63 -10.87
N SER A 61 -7.61 -16.63 -11.76
CA SER A 61 -6.85 -16.52 -12.99
C SER A 61 -5.35 -16.32 -12.74
N LEU A 62 -4.99 -15.50 -11.75
CA LEU A 62 -3.59 -15.21 -11.39
C LEU A 62 -2.90 -16.36 -10.63
N LEU A 63 -3.63 -17.14 -9.82
CA LEU A 63 -3.09 -18.25 -9.04
C LEU A 63 -2.65 -19.46 -9.89
N ASN A 64 -3.20 -19.64 -11.09
CA ASN A 64 -2.83 -20.76 -11.98
C ASN A 64 -1.40 -20.69 -12.53
N LEU A 65 -0.66 -19.61 -12.26
CA LEU A 65 0.65 -19.35 -12.82
C LEU A 65 1.83 -19.79 -11.93
N GLY A 66 1.61 -20.13 -10.65
CA GLY A 66 2.69 -20.28 -9.68
C GLY A 66 2.91 -21.69 -9.12
N LYS A 67 3.87 -22.45 -9.68
CA LYS A 67 4.24 -23.78 -9.16
C LYS A 67 5.33 -23.75 -8.07
N SER A 68 6.16 -22.70 -8.00
CA SER A 68 7.31 -22.57 -7.08
C SER A 68 7.10 -21.52 -5.98
N THR A 69 7.89 -21.59 -4.90
CA THR A 69 7.88 -20.57 -3.83
C THR A 69 8.20 -19.19 -4.38
N PHE A 70 9.27 -19.03 -5.16
CA PHE A 70 9.59 -17.74 -5.79
C PHE A 70 8.44 -17.21 -6.63
N SER A 71 7.81 -18.07 -7.45
CA SER A 71 6.67 -17.65 -8.27
C SER A 71 5.49 -17.18 -7.43
N LEU A 72 5.26 -17.78 -6.26
CA LEU A 72 4.19 -17.35 -5.36
C LEU A 72 4.45 -15.91 -4.85
N PHE A 73 5.66 -15.62 -4.38
CA PHE A 73 6.03 -14.25 -3.96
C PHE A 73 6.00 -13.27 -5.12
N ALA A 74 6.49 -13.66 -6.30
CA ALA A 74 6.48 -12.82 -7.49
C ALA A 74 5.05 -12.50 -7.97
N SER A 75 4.15 -13.49 -7.95
CA SER A 75 2.74 -13.29 -8.27
C SER A 75 2.04 -12.39 -7.25
N THR A 76 2.33 -12.54 -5.96
CA THR A 76 1.80 -11.64 -4.93
C THR A 76 2.30 -10.22 -5.11
N ALA A 77 3.62 -10.03 -5.28
CA ALA A 77 4.22 -8.72 -5.50
C ALA A 77 3.68 -8.04 -6.76
N GLY A 78 3.66 -8.77 -7.88
CA GLY A 78 3.11 -8.27 -9.13
C GLY A 78 1.62 -7.91 -9.04
N SER A 79 0.83 -8.68 -8.27
CA SER A 79 -0.58 -8.36 -8.05
C SER A 79 -0.77 -7.11 -7.19
N CYS A 80 0.04 -6.92 -6.15
CA CYS A 80 0.03 -5.70 -5.34
C CYS A 80 0.32 -4.47 -6.21
N LEU A 81 1.37 -4.55 -7.02
CA LEU A 81 1.74 -3.48 -7.95
C LEU A 81 0.65 -3.23 -9.00
N ALA A 82 0.10 -4.29 -9.60
CA ALA A 82 -0.96 -4.17 -10.61
C ALA A 82 -2.22 -3.50 -10.05
N ILE A 83 -2.65 -3.87 -8.84
CA ILE A 83 -3.81 -3.26 -8.19
C ILE A 83 -3.51 -1.81 -7.82
N ASN A 84 -2.32 -1.51 -7.31
CA ASN A 84 -1.89 -0.14 -7.05
C ASN A 84 -1.91 0.73 -8.31
N LEU A 85 -1.53 0.18 -9.47
CA LEU A 85 -1.56 0.89 -10.76
C LEU A 85 -2.98 1.14 -11.27
N THR A 86 -3.91 0.21 -11.04
CA THR A 86 -5.28 0.33 -11.54
C THR A 86 -6.22 1.04 -10.56
N THR A 87 -5.87 1.06 -9.28
CA THR A 87 -6.77 1.48 -8.20
C THR A 87 -6.21 2.71 -7.50
N SER A 88 -7.07 3.68 -7.21
CA SER A 88 -6.67 4.91 -6.53
C SER A 88 -6.43 4.75 -5.01
N ASP A 89 -6.51 3.53 -4.48
CA ASP A 89 -6.45 3.29 -3.03
C ASP A 89 -5.57 2.08 -2.67
N GLN A 90 -4.62 2.34 -1.77
CA GLN A 90 -3.69 1.35 -1.23
C GLN A 90 -4.35 0.20 -0.47
N TYR A 91 -5.46 0.44 0.23
CA TYR A 91 -6.19 -0.57 1.00
C TYR A 91 -6.57 -1.76 0.12
N LEU A 92 -7.02 -1.48 -1.11
CA LEU A 92 -7.38 -2.51 -2.09
C LEU A 92 -6.15 -3.28 -2.57
N ALA A 93 -5.02 -2.60 -2.75
CA ALA A 93 -3.76 -3.24 -3.13
C ALA A 93 -3.17 -4.16 -2.04
N ILE A 94 -3.60 -4.03 -0.77
CA ILE A 94 -3.17 -4.91 0.33
C ILE A 94 -4.20 -6.01 0.58
N VAL A 95 -5.48 -5.65 0.75
CA VAL A 95 -6.52 -6.59 1.19
C VAL A 95 -6.84 -7.61 0.12
N ILE A 96 -6.89 -7.19 -1.15
CA ILE A 96 -7.17 -8.10 -2.25
C ILE A 96 -6.05 -9.14 -2.34
N PRO A 97 -4.77 -8.81 -2.61
CA PRO A 97 -3.72 -9.83 -2.70
C PRO A 97 -3.54 -10.62 -1.40
N GLY A 98 -3.78 -10.02 -0.24
CA GLY A 98 -3.76 -10.72 1.04
C GLY A 98 -4.77 -11.87 1.11
N LYS A 99 -6.05 -11.59 0.84
CA LYS A 99 -7.09 -12.64 0.77
C LYS A 99 -6.84 -13.64 -0.36
N MET A 100 -6.31 -13.15 -1.48
CA MET A 100 -6.04 -13.95 -2.66
C MET A 100 -5.00 -15.04 -2.43
N TYR A 101 -3.87 -14.67 -1.82
CA TYR A 101 -2.72 -15.54 -1.69
C TYR A 101 -2.63 -16.25 -0.34
N GLU A 102 -3.48 -15.91 0.64
CA GLU A 102 -3.51 -16.54 1.97
C GLU A 102 -3.52 -18.07 1.90
N LYS A 103 -4.45 -18.64 1.10
CA LYS A 103 -4.57 -20.09 0.96
C LYS A 103 -3.34 -20.71 0.30
N ALA A 104 -2.81 -20.06 -0.74
CA ALA A 104 -1.64 -20.54 -1.47
C ALA A 104 -0.36 -20.55 -0.61
N PHE A 105 -0.16 -19.53 0.23
CA PHE A 105 0.94 -19.51 1.21
C PHE A 105 0.80 -20.64 2.24
N LYS A 106 -0.41 -20.88 2.76
CA LYS A 106 -0.68 -22.00 3.68
C LYS A 106 -0.44 -23.37 3.03
N GLU A 107 -0.92 -23.58 1.81
CA GLU A 107 -0.72 -24.83 1.05
C GLU A 107 0.77 -25.10 0.74
N LYS A 108 1.60 -24.05 0.66
CA LYS A 108 3.06 -24.15 0.52
C LYS A 108 3.81 -24.25 1.86
N ASN A 109 3.11 -24.45 2.98
CA ASN A 109 3.67 -24.50 4.33
C ASN A 109 4.47 -23.24 4.72
N LEU A 110 4.09 -22.07 4.20
CA LEU A 110 4.71 -20.80 4.53
C LEU A 110 3.94 -20.13 5.67
N ALA A 111 4.68 -19.53 6.59
CA ALA A 111 4.10 -18.78 7.68
C ALA A 111 3.43 -17.48 7.16
N PRO A 112 2.31 -17.02 7.75
CA PRO A 112 1.55 -15.87 7.26
C PRO A 112 2.35 -14.55 7.27
N GLU A 113 3.40 -14.45 8.09
CA GLU A 113 4.30 -13.30 8.14
C GLU A 113 5.01 -13.06 6.80
N ASN A 114 5.25 -14.12 6.01
CA ASN A 114 5.84 -13.93 4.69
C ASN A 114 4.88 -13.25 3.72
N LEU A 115 3.59 -13.60 3.79
CA LEU A 115 2.55 -12.96 2.99
C LEU A 115 2.41 -11.51 3.42
N SER A 116 2.21 -11.26 4.71
CA SER A 116 2.10 -9.90 5.27
C SER A 116 3.29 -9.03 4.88
N ARG A 117 4.53 -9.52 5.03
CA ARG A 117 5.73 -8.80 4.61
C ARG A 117 5.72 -8.49 3.11
N THR A 118 5.34 -9.46 2.27
CA THR A 118 5.27 -9.26 0.82
C THR A 118 4.26 -8.17 0.47
N LEU A 119 3.10 -8.15 1.13
CA LEU A 119 2.07 -7.11 0.93
C LEU A 119 2.58 -5.72 1.31
N GLU A 120 3.26 -5.60 2.45
CA GLU A 120 3.79 -4.30 2.89
C GLU A 120 4.91 -3.81 1.97
N ASP A 121 5.85 -4.70 1.64
CA ASP A 121 7.03 -4.36 0.85
C ASP A 121 6.69 -4.04 -0.63
N THR A 122 5.54 -4.49 -1.15
CA THR A 122 5.17 -4.37 -2.58
C THR A 122 3.83 -3.69 -2.85
N GLY A 123 2.97 -3.57 -1.84
CA GLY A 123 1.69 -2.88 -1.89
C GLY A 123 1.75 -1.53 -1.18
N THR A 124 2.10 -1.53 0.11
CA THR A 124 2.14 -0.30 0.90
C THR A 124 3.14 0.71 0.36
N VAL A 125 4.39 0.30 0.19
CA VAL A 125 5.46 1.24 -0.15
C VAL A 125 5.44 1.71 -1.61
N THR A 126 4.81 0.97 -2.53
CA THR A 126 4.74 1.38 -3.94
C THR A 126 3.57 2.32 -4.25
N SER A 127 2.57 2.38 -3.37
CA SER A 127 1.35 3.19 -3.53
C SER A 127 1.65 4.66 -3.80
N VAL A 128 2.61 5.22 -3.07
CA VAL A 128 3.03 6.63 -3.22
C VAL A 128 3.60 6.94 -4.60
N LEU A 129 4.13 5.95 -5.32
CA LEU A 129 4.76 6.15 -6.62
C LEU A 129 3.75 6.33 -7.77
N ILE A 130 2.45 6.35 -7.47
CA ILE A 130 1.39 6.33 -8.47
C ILE A 130 0.58 7.62 -8.36
N PRO A 131 0.59 8.49 -9.40
CA PRO A 131 0.02 9.84 -9.33
C PRO A 131 -1.45 9.91 -8.93
N TRP A 132 -2.23 8.93 -9.36
CA TRP A 132 -3.68 8.86 -9.11
C TRP A 132 -4.05 7.99 -7.89
N ASN A 133 -3.06 7.51 -7.13
CA ASN A 133 -3.29 6.85 -5.86
C ASN A 133 -3.33 7.88 -4.72
N SER A 134 -4.13 7.63 -3.68
CA SER A 134 -4.29 8.50 -2.52
C SER A 134 -2.96 8.92 -1.90
N CYS A 135 -2.02 7.99 -1.73
CA CYS A 135 -0.70 8.29 -1.15
C CYS A 135 0.14 9.17 -2.07
N GLY A 136 0.11 8.90 -3.38
CA GLY A 136 0.84 9.69 -4.38
C GLY A 136 0.31 11.11 -4.49
N ALA A 137 -1.02 11.26 -4.52
CA ALA A 137 -1.70 12.55 -4.53
C ALA A 137 -1.41 13.36 -3.27
N TYR A 138 -1.44 12.73 -2.09
CA TYR A 138 -1.11 13.38 -0.83
C TYR A 138 0.36 13.84 -0.80
N GLN A 139 1.29 12.96 -1.14
CA GLN A 139 2.72 13.27 -1.10
C GLN A 139 3.11 14.35 -2.11
N SER A 140 2.51 14.31 -3.31
CA SER A 140 2.70 15.36 -4.32
C SER A 140 2.14 16.70 -3.84
N GLY A 141 0.98 16.70 -3.18
CA GLY A 141 0.38 17.90 -2.59
C GLY A 141 1.22 18.51 -1.47
N VAL A 142 1.81 17.68 -0.59
CA VAL A 142 2.65 18.13 0.52
C VAL A 142 4.02 18.64 0.03
N LEU A 143 4.65 17.91 -0.90
CA LEU A 143 5.97 18.29 -1.40
C LEU A 143 5.93 19.42 -2.43
N GLY A 144 4.75 19.72 -2.99
CA GLY A 144 4.58 20.74 -4.04
C GLY A 144 5.22 20.36 -5.38
N VAL A 145 5.60 19.09 -5.57
CA VAL A 145 6.20 18.56 -6.80
C VAL A 145 5.41 17.35 -7.28
N SER A 146 5.49 17.03 -8.57
CA SER A 146 4.78 15.87 -9.12
C SER A 146 5.39 14.56 -8.60
N VAL A 147 4.62 13.47 -8.72
CA VAL A 147 5.12 12.13 -8.36
C VAL A 147 6.37 11.75 -9.16
N ILE A 148 6.44 12.14 -10.44
CA ILE A 148 7.58 11.85 -11.31
C ILE A 148 8.85 12.55 -10.79
N ASP A 149 8.71 13.77 -10.27
CA ASP A 149 9.85 14.56 -9.80
C ASP A 149 10.49 13.93 -8.55
N TYR A 150 9.70 13.44 -7.60
CA TYR A 150 10.23 12.77 -6.40
C TYR A 150 10.51 11.28 -6.59
N PHE A 151 9.99 10.66 -7.66
CA PHE A 151 10.08 9.20 -7.91
C PHE A 151 11.50 8.67 -7.77
N PHE A 152 12.48 9.35 -8.37
CA PHE A 152 13.87 8.91 -8.35
C PHE A 152 14.50 8.99 -6.96
N TYR A 153 14.06 9.92 -6.13
CA TYR A 153 14.54 10.11 -4.76
C TYR A 153 13.86 9.16 -3.77
N ALA A 154 12.69 8.60 -4.12
CA ALA A 154 11.96 7.61 -3.35
C ALA A 154 12.59 6.20 -3.45
N ILE A 155 13.90 6.10 -3.21
CA ILE A 155 14.71 4.88 -3.39
C ILE A 155 14.11 3.69 -2.65
N PHE A 156 13.73 3.88 -1.39
CA PHE A 156 13.12 2.84 -0.57
C PHE A 156 11.86 2.25 -1.22
N ASN A 157 11.01 3.10 -1.80
CA ASN A 157 9.69 2.72 -2.30
C ASN A 157 9.76 1.82 -3.54
N TRP A 158 10.63 2.13 -4.50
CA TRP A 158 10.80 1.27 -5.69
C TRP A 158 11.78 0.12 -5.43
N LEU A 159 12.82 0.31 -4.60
CA LEU A 159 13.80 -0.74 -4.29
C LEU A 159 13.19 -1.87 -3.46
N SER A 160 12.26 -1.56 -2.56
CA SER A 160 11.59 -2.55 -1.70
C SER A 160 10.95 -3.67 -2.52
N PHE A 161 10.27 -3.33 -3.62
CA PHE A 161 9.67 -4.30 -4.54
C PHE A 161 10.70 -5.33 -5.03
N PHE A 162 11.87 -4.86 -5.50
CA PHE A 162 12.95 -5.73 -5.98
C PHE A 162 13.60 -6.53 -4.85
N MET A 163 13.75 -5.93 -3.66
CA MET A 163 14.30 -6.60 -2.49
C MET A 163 13.43 -7.78 -2.03
N THR A 164 12.11 -7.67 -2.08
CA THR A 164 11.20 -8.78 -1.78
C THR A 164 11.42 -9.95 -2.73
N LEU A 165 11.54 -9.69 -4.04
CA LEU A 165 11.81 -10.72 -5.04
C LEU A 165 13.18 -11.36 -4.84
N LEU A 166 14.20 -10.56 -4.54
CA LEU A 166 15.56 -11.05 -4.28
C LEU A 166 15.59 -11.96 -3.05
N VAL A 167 14.97 -11.56 -1.94
CA VAL A 167 14.89 -12.37 -0.71
C VAL A 167 14.14 -13.68 -0.95
N ALA A 168 13.04 -13.64 -1.72
CA ALA A 168 12.30 -14.83 -2.11
C ALA A 168 13.11 -15.75 -3.04
N GLY A 169 13.88 -15.18 -3.98
CA GLY A 169 14.73 -15.93 -4.92
C GLY A 169 15.92 -16.61 -4.24
N LEU A 170 16.52 -15.94 -3.26
CA LEU A 170 17.59 -16.50 -2.42
C LEU A 170 17.07 -17.43 -1.31
N ASN A 171 15.75 -17.54 -1.16
CA ASN A 171 15.09 -18.29 -0.09
C ASN A 171 15.61 -17.88 1.32
N TYR A 172 15.93 -16.60 1.48
CA TYR A 172 16.54 -16.07 2.70
C TYR A 172 15.48 -15.72 3.74
N LYS A 173 15.59 -16.29 4.94
CA LYS A 173 14.67 -16.05 6.08
C LYS A 173 13.18 -16.24 5.74
N ILE A 174 12.86 -17.13 4.79
CA ILE A 174 11.47 -17.51 4.49
C ILE A 174 10.96 -18.44 5.59
N LYS A 175 10.04 -17.95 6.42
CA LYS A 175 9.55 -18.69 7.59
C LYS A 175 8.56 -19.78 7.16
N LYS A 176 8.74 -21.01 7.63
CA LYS A 176 7.78 -22.10 7.39
C LYS A 176 6.86 -22.26 8.59
N LEU A 177 5.67 -22.80 8.36
CA LEU A 177 4.78 -23.20 9.46
C LEU A 177 5.46 -24.33 10.24
N GLU A 178 5.48 -24.21 11.58
CA GLU A 178 5.94 -25.31 12.41
C GLU A 178 4.96 -26.47 12.29
N ILE A 179 5.47 -27.63 11.87
CA ILE A 179 4.72 -28.87 11.99
C ILE A 179 4.67 -29.17 13.48
N LYS A 180 3.52 -28.96 14.13
CA LYS A 180 3.25 -29.58 15.44
C LYS A 180 3.42 -31.08 15.25
N LYS A 181 4.53 -31.63 15.73
CA LYS A 181 4.64 -33.08 15.94
C LYS A 181 3.53 -33.44 16.93
N ALA A 182 2.57 -34.21 16.44
CA ALA A 182 1.53 -34.82 17.26
C ALA A 182 2.17 -35.73 18.32
#